data_AF-A0A9D2LV34-F1
#
_entry.id   AF-A0A9D2LV34-F1
#
_cell.length_a   1.000
_cell.length_b   1.000
_cell.length_c   1.000
_cell.angle_alpha   90.00
_cell.angle_beta   90.00
_cell.angle_gamma   90.00
#
_symmetry.space_group_name_H-M   'P 1'
#
loop_
_entity.id
_entity.type
_entity.pdbx_description
1 polymer ?
#
loop_
_entity_poly.entity_id
_entity_poly.type
_entity_poly.pdbx_seq_one_letter_code
_entity_poly.pdbx_strand_id
1 'polypeptide(L)'
;MGLRGMNENKIIYEKLINGIKYYYKGKDIFQMFLHGGCYWLALTLHKYIPDSAIVFNQKMQHCACLFNQGVYDIRGRIHSGGFVIAGKEDMKYMKKHFVPYFDTKGLGCYLNELMKA
;
A
#
# COMPACT_ATOMS: atom_id res chain seq x y z
N MET A 1 3.51 12.33 -20.08
CA MET A 1 2.65 11.28 -19.51
C MET A 1 1.33 11.92 -19.11
N GLY A 2 0.25 11.67 -19.85
CA GLY A 2 -1.01 12.40 -19.77
C GLY A 2 -2.00 11.89 -18.71
N LEU A 3 -3.10 12.64 -18.52
CA LEU A 3 -4.20 12.40 -17.57
C LEU A 3 -4.75 10.95 -17.55
N ARG A 4 -4.57 10.20 -18.64
CA ARG A 4 -5.00 8.80 -18.78
C ARG A 4 -4.31 7.85 -17.79
N GLY A 5 -2.99 7.95 -17.62
CA GLY A 5 -2.23 7.09 -16.69
C GLY A 5 -2.55 7.38 -15.21
N MET A 6 -2.90 8.63 -14.90
CA MET A 6 -3.33 8.99 -13.54
C MET A 6 -4.65 8.32 -13.16
N ASN A 7 -5.58 8.17 -14.11
CA ASN A 7 -6.84 7.51 -13.82
C ASN A 7 -6.64 5.99 -13.62
N GLU A 8 -5.80 5.35 -14.43
CA GLU A 8 -5.51 3.91 -14.34
C GLU A 8 -4.89 3.52 -13.00
N ASN A 9 -3.87 4.26 -12.53
CA ASN A 9 -3.24 4.03 -11.23
C ASN A 9 -4.24 4.11 -10.06
N LYS A 10 -5.19 5.05 -10.14
CA LYS A 10 -6.22 5.22 -9.11
C LYS A 10 -7.23 4.07 -9.14
N ILE A 11 -7.61 3.59 -10.32
CA ILE A 11 -8.50 2.42 -10.47
C ILE A 11 -7.85 1.17 -9.88
N ILE A 12 -6.56 0.95 -10.13
CA ILE A 12 -5.80 -0.18 -9.55
C ILE A 12 -5.79 -0.11 -8.03
N TYR A 13 -5.50 1.06 -7.47
CA TYR A 13 -5.55 1.30 -6.04
C TYR A 13 -6.94 0.98 -5.48
N GLU A 14 -8.00 1.55 -6.05
CA GLU A 14 -9.38 1.34 -5.59
C GLU A 14 -9.79 -0.14 -5.66
N LYS A 15 -9.43 -0.84 -6.75
CA LYS A 15 -9.68 -2.28 -6.91
C LYS A 15 -9.00 -3.09 -5.81
N LEU A 16 -7.72 -2.84 -5.52
CA LEU A 16 -6.98 -3.53 -4.45
C LEU A 16 -7.57 -3.25 -3.06
N ILE A 17 -7.85 -1.98 -2.74
CA ILE A 17 -8.40 -1.61 -1.44
C ILE A 17 -9.81 -2.19 -1.24
N ASN A 18 -10.65 -2.18 -2.27
CA ASN A 18 -11.97 -2.80 -2.20
C ASN A 18 -11.89 -4.32 -2.07
N GLY A 19 -10.93 -4.96 -2.74
CA GLY A 19 -10.62 -6.37 -2.55
C GLY A 19 -10.24 -6.69 -1.10
N ILE A 20 -9.37 -5.89 -0.48
CA ILE A 20 -8.99 -6.04 0.93
C ILE A 20 -10.20 -5.88 1.85
N LYS A 21 -11.01 -4.83 1.64
CA LYS A 21 -12.25 -4.60 2.40
C LYS A 21 -13.23 -5.77 2.31
N TYR A 22 -13.35 -6.37 1.13
CA TYR A 22 -14.21 -7.53 0.91
C TYR A 22 -13.66 -8.78 1.60
N TYR A 23 -12.37 -9.09 1.40
CA TYR A 23 -11.71 -10.26 1.98
C TYR A 23 -11.78 -10.28 3.51
N TYR A 24 -11.61 -9.11 4.13
CA TYR A 24 -11.67 -8.93 5.58
C TYR A 24 -12.98 -8.29 6.06
N LYS A 25 -14.11 -8.54 5.36
CA LYS A 25 -15.42 -7.99 5.75
C LYS A 25 -15.72 -8.30 7.22
N GLY A 26 -16.06 -7.25 7.98
CA GLY A 26 -16.33 -7.35 9.43
C GLY A 26 -15.09 -7.34 10.33
N LYS A 27 -13.88 -7.11 9.79
CA LYS A 27 -12.66 -6.89 10.55
C LYS A 27 -12.22 -5.43 10.49
N ASP A 28 -11.44 -4.99 11.48
CA ASP A 28 -10.81 -3.67 11.48
C ASP A 28 -9.54 -3.66 10.62
N ILE A 29 -9.72 -3.40 9.33
CA ILE A 29 -8.61 -3.32 8.38
C ILE A 29 -7.66 -2.14 8.69
N PHE A 30 -8.14 -1.06 9.32
CA PHE A 30 -7.26 0.06 9.65
C PHE A 30 -6.28 -0.36 10.74
N GLN A 31 -6.76 -1.06 11.77
CA GLN A 31 -5.88 -1.62 12.79
C GLN A 31 -4.86 -2.59 12.17
N MET A 32 -5.30 -3.48 11.28
CA MET A 32 -4.44 -4.46 10.61
C MET A 32 -3.32 -3.81 9.79
N PHE A 33 -3.65 -2.83 8.96
CA PHE A 33 -2.69 -2.26 8.03
C PHE A 33 -1.89 -1.09 8.60
N LEU A 34 -2.39 -0.38 9.61
CA LEU A 34 -1.62 0.70 10.25
C LEU A 34 -0.67 0.18 11.35
N HIS A 35 -0.84 -1.06 11.82
CA HIS A 35 0.00 -1.65 12.86
C HIS A 35 0.69 -2.92 12.34
N GLY A 36 1.66 -2.73 11.44
CA GLY A 36 2.51 -3.79 10.89
C GLY A 36 2.18 -4.20 9.45
N GLY A 37 0.96 -3.94 8.96
CA GLY A 37 0.57 -4.28 7.58
C GLY A 37 0.99 -3.29 6.49
N CYS A 38 1.44 -2.08 6.86
CA CYS A 38 1.62 -0.97 5.91
C CYS A 38 2.68 -1.25 4.85
N TYR A 39 3.79 -1.89 5.24
CA TYR A 39 4.87 -2.22 4.31
C TYR A 39 4.45 -3.29 3.30
N TRP A 40 3.71 -4.30 3.76
CA TRP A 40 3.16 -5.32 2.87
C TRP A 40 2.21 -4.68 1.85
N LEU A 41 1.31 -3.80 2.30
CA LEU A 41 0.40 -3.09 1.40
C LEU A 41 1.14 -2.18 0.41
N ALA A 42 2.15 -1.44 0.87
CA ALA A 42 2.95 -0.58 0.02
C ALA A 42 3.68 -1.38 -1.08
N LEU A 43 4.24 -2.55 -0.75
CA LEU A 43 4.83 -3.47 -1.72
C LEU A 43 3.78 -4.02 -2.71
N THR A 44 2.61 -4.41 -2.22
CA THR A 44 1.52 -4.89 -3.08
C THR A 44 1.07 -3.82 -4.06
N LEU A 45 0.84 -2.58 -3.60
CA LEU A 45 0.50 -1.45 -4.46
C LEU A 45 1.62 -1.18 -5.47
N HIS A 46 2.87 -1.14 -5.02
CA HIS A 46 4.02 -0.89 -5.88
C HIS A 46 4.21 -1.92 -6.99
N LYS A 47 3.85 -3.18 -6.73
CA LYS A 47 3.84 -4.26 -7.73
C LYS A 47 2.88 -3.99 -8.90
N TYR A 48 1.71 -3.39 -8.64
CA TYR A 48 0.65 -3.23 -9.63
C TYR A 48 0.57 -1.83 -10.23
N ILE A 49 1.01 -0.80 -9.51
CA ILE A 49 0.87 0.59 -9.92
C ILE A 49 2.19 1.04 -10.59
N PRO A 50 2.23 1.24 -11.92
CA PRO A 50 3.41 1.74 -12.60
C PRO A 50 3.79 3.14 -12.10
N ASP A 51 5.08 3.45 -12.17
CA ASP A 51 5.69 4.72 -11.74
C ASP A 51 5.43 5.10 -10.27
N SER A 52 5.00 4.13 -9.45
CA SER A 52 4.86 4.32 -8.02
C SER A 52 6.20 4.23 -7.30
N ALA A 53 6.29 4.80 -6.10
CA ALA A 53 7.41 4.65 -5.19
C ALA A 53 6.93 4.34 -3.78
N ILE A 54 7.72 3.59 -3.02
CA ILE A 54 7.46 3.42 -1.59
C ILE A 54 8.06 4.63 -0.88
N VAL A 55 7.26 5.24 -0.01
CA VAL A 55 7.68 6.38 0.81
C VAL A 55 7.59 6.02 2.28
N PHE A 56 8.50 6.58 3.07
CA PHE A 56 8.60 6.32 4.50
C PHE A 56 8.65 7.64 5.28
N ASN A 57 7.91 7.70 6.38
CA ASN A 57 8.01 8.75 7.37
C ASN A 57 8.57 8.15 8.65
N GLN A 58 9.86 8.41 8.90
CA GLN A 58 10.58 7.85 10.05
C GLN A 58 10.06 8.36 11.40
N LYS A 59 9.55 9.61 11.48
CA LYS A 59 8.98 10.14 12.72
C LYS A 59 7.69 9.44 13.10
N MET A 60 6.85 9.16 12.10
CA MET A 60 5.57 8.46 12.28
C MET A 60 5.72 6.93 12.30
N GLN A 61 6.89 6.40 11.92
CA GLN A 61 7.11 4.96 11.74
C GLN A 61 6.05 4.34 10.82
N HIS A 62 5.75 5.02 9.71
CA HIS A 62 4.71 4.59 8.75
C HIS A 62 5.21 4.72 7.32
N CYS A 63 4.80 3.77 6.47
CA CYS A 63 5.11 3.78 5.04
C CYS A 63 3.85 3.67 4.19
N ALA A 64 3.97 4.16 2.97
CA ALA A 64 2.86 4.32 2.04
C ALA A 64 3.35 4.24 0.60
N CYS A 65 2.41 4.27 -0.35
CA CYS A 65 2.72 4.26 -1.78
C CYS A 65 2.50 5.66 -2.38
N LEU A 66 3.51 6.20 -3.03
CA LEU A 66 3.49 7.46 -3.78
C LEU A 66 3.18 7.16 -5.24
N PHE A 67 2.10 7.71 -5.78
CA PHE A 67 1.79 7.72 -7.21
C PHE A 67 0.85 8.90 -7.51
N ASN A 68 0.79 9.34 -8.77
CA ASN A 68 -0.07 10.46 -9.19
C ASN A 68 0.04 11.71 -8.28
N GLN A 69 1.26 12.05 -7.84
CA GLN A 69 1.52 13.18 -6.93
C GLN A 69 0.77 13.10 -5.58
N GLY A 70 0.37 11.91 -5.14
CA GLY A 70 -0.28 11.67 -3.86
C GLY A 70 0.34 10.49 -3.11
N VAL A 71 0.29 10.54 -1.78
CA VAL A 71 0.69 9.43 -0.90
C VAL A 71 -0.58 8.69 -0.49
N TYR A 72 -0.58 7.37 -0.63
CA TYR A 72 -1.74 6.52 -0.41
C TYR A 72 -1.41 5.35 0.52
N ASP A 73 -2.32 5.08 1.45
CA ASP A 73 -2.32 3.87 2.28
C ASP A 73 -3.73 3.24 2.35
N ILE A 74 -3.98 2.37 3.33
CA ILE A 74 -5.28 1.71 3.52
C ILE A 74 -6.45 2.69 3.70
N ARG A 75 -6.20 3.94 4.13
CA ARG A 75 -7.20 4.96 4.41
C ARG A 75 -7.61 5.77 3.18
N GLY A 76 -6.85 5.71 2.10
CA GLY A 76 -7.00 6.64 0.99
C GLY A 76 -5.74 7.44 0.73
N ARG A 77 -5.92 8.60 0.09
CA ARG A 77 -4.89 9.62 -0.02
C ARG A 77 -4.66 10.24 1.36
N ILE A 78 -3.40 10.31 1.80
CA ILE A 78 -2.98 10.91 3.06
C ILE A 78 -2.09 12.13 2.82
N HIS A 79 -1.86 12.91 3.87
CA HIS A 79 -0.96 14.05 3.84
C HIS A 79 0.49 13.60 3.58
N SER A 80 1.18 14.23 2.63
CA SER A 80 2.53 13.86 2.20
C SER A 80 3.65 14.38 3.10
N GLY A 81 3.36 15.31 4.01
CA GLY A 81 4.36 15.92 4.89
C GLY A 81 5.18 14.89 5.68
N GLY A 82 6.50 14.98 5.56
CA GLY A 82 7.46 14.09 6.25
C GLY A 82 7.67 12.73 5.59
N PHE A 83 6.94 12.41 4.51
CA PHE A 83 7.23 11.23 3.69
C PHE A 83 8.33 11.54 2.68
N VAL A 84 9.33 10.67 2.63
CA VAL A 84 10.41 10.70 1.63
C VAL A 84 10.47 9.37 0.90
N ILE A 85 10.95 9.36 -0.35
CA ILE A 85 11.15 8.12 -1.11
C ILE A 85 12.13 7.23 -0.32
N ALA A 86 11.70 6.01 -0.03
CA ALA A 86 12.43 5.07 0.81
C ALA A 86 13.69 4.57 0.10
N GLY A 87 14.84 4.72 0.78
CA GLY A 87 16.11 4.15 0.35
C GLY A 87 16.26 2.67 0.74
N LYS A 88 17.39 2.07 0.38
CA LYS A 88 17.67 0.66 0.70
C LYS A 88 17.63 0.37 2.21
N GLU A 89 18.16 1.27 3.04
CA GLU A 89 18.17 1.09 4.50
C GLU A 89 16.77 1.22 5.10
N ASP A 90 15.94 2.13 4.60
CA ASP A 90 14.53 2.23 4.99
C ASP A 90 13.79 0.94 4.65
N MET A 91 13.99 0.41 3.44
CA MET A 91 13.37 -0.84 2.99
C MET A 91 13.79 -2.03 3.87
N LYS A 92 15.06 -2.11 4.30
CA LYS A 92 15.54 -3.12 5.26
C LYS A 92 14.87 -2.95 6.63
N TYR A 93 14.78 -1.71 7.11
CA TYR A 93 14.13 -1.39 8.37
C TYR A 93 12.66 -1.82 8.36
N MET A 94 11.89 -1.38 7.37
CA MET A 94 10.47 -1.69 7.24
C MET A 94 10.22 -3.20 7.11
N LYS A 95 11.05 -3.92 6.34
CA LYS A 95 10.96 -5.38 6.22
C LYS A 95 11.14 -6.09 7.56
N LYS A 96 11.99 -5.56 8.45
CA LYS A 96 12.27 -6.14 9.77
C LYS A 96 11.19 -5.79 10.80
N HIS A 97 10.65 -4.58 10.74
CA HIS A 97 9.83 -4.01 11.81
C HIS A 97 8.33 -3.96 11.50
N PHE A 98 7.92 -3.89 10.23
CA PHE A 98 6.51 -3.82 9.84
C PHE A 98 6.05 -5.23 9.43
N VAL A 99 5.86 -6.07 10.45
CA VAL A 99 5.44 -7.47 10.29
C VAL A 99 3.92 -7.57 10.45
N PRO A 100 3.18 -7.98 9.42
CA PRO A 100 1.74 -8.17 9.52
C PRO A 100 1.38 -9.32 10.45
N TYR A 101 0.34 -9.15 11.27
CA TYR A 101 -0.18 -10.22 12.15
C TYR A 101 -1.31 -11.03 11.49
N PHE A 102 -1.57 -10.83 10.20
CA PHE A 102 -2.63 -11.48 9.43
C PHE A 102 -2.06 -12.34 8.31
N ASP A 103 -2.89 -13.23 7.74
CA ASP A 103 -2.51 -14.10 6.64
C ASP A 103 -2.27 -13.33 5.32
N THR A 104 -1.03 -12.89 5.15
CA THR A 104 -0.54 -12.20 3.96
C THR A 104 -0.49 -13.10 2.72
N LYS A 105 -0.36 -14.42 2.89
CA LYS A 105 -0.30 -15.37 1.77
C LYS A 105 -1.69 -15.56 1.18
N GLY A 106 -2.69 -15.83 2.02
CA GLY A 106 -4.09 -15.97 1.60
C GLY A 106 -4.61 -14.69 0.95
N LEU A 107 -4.41 -13.54 1.59
CA LEU A 107 -4.79 -12.25 0.99
C LEU A 107 -4.04 -12.00 -0.33
N GLY A 108 -2.73 -12.27 -0.36
CA GLY A 108 -1.92 -12.09 -1.57
C GLY A 108 -2.42 -12.93 -2.75
N CYS A 109 -2.75 -14.20 -2.52
CA CYS A 109 -3.35 -15.06 -3.54
C CYS A 109 -4.70 -14.52 -4.04
N TYR A 110 -5.59 -14.13 -3.11
CA TYR A 110 -6.88 -13.55 -3.46
C TYR A 110 -6.73 -12.28 -4.32
N LEU A 111 -5.87 -11.35 -3.93
CA LEU A 111 -5.63 -10.12 -4.69
C LEU A 111 -4.97 -10.40 -6.05
N ASN A 112 -4.07 -11.38 -6.15
CA ASN A 112 -3.48 -11.76 -7.44
C ASN A 112 -4.55 -12.23 -8.43
N GLU A 113 -5.51 -13.06 -8.00
CA GLU A 113 -6.61 -13.52 -8.86
C GLU A 113 -7.57 -12.38 -9.20
N LEU A 114 -7.92 -11.53 -8.22
CA LEU A 114 -8.73 -10.34 -8.43
C LEU A 114 -8.13 -9.40 -9.49
N MET A 115 -6.80 -9.26 -9.52
CA MET A 115 -6.11 -8.37 -10.46
C MET A 115 -5.92 -8.97 -11.86
N LYS A 116 -6.11 -10.28 -12.04
CA LYS A 116 -6.11 -10.96 -13.36
C LYS A 116 -7.48 -10.93 -14.03
N ALA A 117 -8.55 -10.94 -13.23
CA ALA A 117 -9.94 -10.83 -13.69
C ALA A 117 -10.29 -9.40 -14.12
#